data_AF-A0A6I5PJK6-F1
#
_entry.id   AF-A0A6I5PJK6-F1
#
_cell.length_a   1.000
_cell.length_b   1.000
_cell.length_c   1.000
_cell.angle_alpha   90.00
_cell.angle_beta   90.00
_cell.angle_gamma   90.00
#
_symmetry.space_group_name_H-M   'P 1'
#
loop_
_entity.id
_entity.type
_entity.pdbx_description
1 polymer ?
#
loop_
_entity_poly.entity_id
_entity_poly.type
_entity_poly.pdbx_seq_one_letter_code
_entity_poly.pdbx_strand_id
1 'polypeptide(L)'
;MNGKSLYAGTDYFQTFPNPQDVFIRDVEEHSKYLLPVATFSLSHISPKWSGKVHFILPIEPVGGYGFLGTNSGRYHNYLCRPDWIGYKYHGDKCELASDFRFFHRAFYEKHPPNTDLQKNEASELPGHYKQTLDRFAIRKQHFEEHGWLCSDPLDWDPLDDDSDDDPEEWRSPFVSDLGGTSFDSNWSNSGSFPVSRYPDKLDGDDWDRVLPNTEDGRDFTFIGAVDMWNFIGDSNGTLLLFFDPDKHIALTTIDWS
;
A
#
# COMPACT_ATOMS: atom_id res chain seq x y z
N MET A 1 1.68 13.09 15.97
CA MET A 1 2.49 12.07 16.67
C MET A 1 3.83 12.03 15.96
N ASN A 2 4.93 11.75 16.64
CA ASN A 2 6.17 11.41 15.93
C ASN A 2 5.97 10.00 15.38
N GLY A 3 6.28 9.81 14.11
CA GLY A 3 6.27 8.53 13.42
C GLY A 3 6.82 7.39 14.24
N LYS A 4 6.18 6.22 14.14
CA LYS A 4 6.69 4.99 14.79
C LYS A 4 6.72 3.83 13.82
N SER A 5 7.85 3.13 13.84
CA SER A 5 7.95 1.80 13.25
C SER A 5 7.36 0.76 14.20
N LEU A 6 6.61 -0.22 13.66
CA LEU A 6 6.15 -1.39 14.42
C LEU A 6 6.76 -2.66 13.84
N TYR A 7 7.26 -3.52 14.72
CA TYR A 7 7.91 -4.79 14.37
C TYR A 7 7.09 -6.02 14.78
N ALA A 8 5.93 -5.80 15.42
CA ALA A 8 5.02 -6.84 15.87
C ALA A 8 3.58 -6.31 15.93
N GLY A 9 2.61 -7.23 16.05
CA GLY A 9 1.22 -6.89 16.32
C GLY A 9 1.04 -6.22 17.69
N THR A 10 0.05 -5.34 17.79
CA THR A 10 -0.35 -4.66 19.03
C THR A 10 -1.86 -4.78 19.23
N ASP A 11 -2.39 -4.21 20.30
CA ASP A 11 -3.83 -4.10 20.54
C ASP A 11 -4.56 -3.20 19.51
N TYR A 12 -3.82 -2.31 18.83
CA TYR A 12 -4.35 -1.40 17.81
C TYR A 12 -3.81 -1.67 16.40
N PHE A 13 -2.96 -2.69 16.21
CA PHE A 13 -2.33 -3.01 14.94
C PHE A 13 -2.26 -4.53 14.73
N GLN A 14 -2.87 -5.02 13.65
CA GLN A 14 -2.88 -6.42 13.27
C GLN A 14 -2.14 -6.59 11.94
N THR A 15 -1.26 -7.58 11.86
CA THR A 15 -0.48 -7.92 10.67
C THR A 15 -1.15 -9.05 9.90
N PHE A 16 -0.94 -9.08 8.57
CA PHE A 16 -1.48 -10.09 7.66
C PHE A 16 -2.97 -10.44 7.91
N PRO A 17 -3.88 -9.44 7.95
CA PRO A 17 -5.29 -9.71 8.18
C PRO A 17 -5.87 -10.64 7.11
N ASN A 18 -6.87 -11.45 7.47
CA ASN A 18 -7.57 -12.24 6.47
C ASN A 18 -8.32 -11.31 5.51
N PRO A 19 -8.28 -11.54 4.19
CA PRO A 19 -9.02 -10.71 3.23
C PRO A 19 -10.53 -10.61 3.51
N GLN A 20 -11.12 -11.63 4.13
CA GLN A 20 -12.53 -11.65 4.56
C GLN A 20 -12.83 -10.61 5.65
N ASP A 21 -11.83 -10.21 6.43
CA ASP A 21 -11.95 -9.18 7.48
C ASP A 21 -11.68 -7.77 6.95
N VAL A 22 -11.21 -7.66 5.70
CA VAL A 22 -10.79 -6.41 5.05
C VAL A 22 -11.81 -5.98 3.98
N PHE A 23 -12.21 -6.91 3.11
CA PHE A 23 -13.10 -6.61 2.00
C PHE A 23 -14.55 -6.96 2.34
N ILE A 24 -15.47 -6.02 2.07
CA ILE A 24 -16.90 -6.19 2.39
C ILE A 24 -17.61 -7.17 1.45
N ARG A 25 -17.12 -7.31 0.21
CA ARG A 25 -17.66 -8.18 -0.84
C ARG A 25 -16.58 -8.53 -1.86
N ASP A 26 -16.90 -9.46 -2.77
CA ASP A 26 -16.04 -9.85 -3.89
C ASP A 26 -14.61 -10.16 -3.45
N VAL A 27 -14.47 -10.82 -2.29
CA VAL A 27 -13.19 -10.99 -1.59
C VAL A 27 -12.19 -11.76 -2.45
N GLU A 28 -12.66 -12.78 -3.17
CA GLU A 28 -11.84 -13.54 -4.11
C GLU A 28 -11.33 -12.67 -5.26
N GLU A 29 -12.15 -11.75 -5.77
CA GLU A 29 -11.75 -10.86 -6.86
C GLU A 29 -10.75 -9.80 -6.36
N HIS A 30 -10.99 -9.20 -5.19
CA HIS A 30 -10.02 -8.29 -4.56
C HIS A 30 -8.66 -8.97 -4.36
N SER A 31 -8.67 -10.20 -3.84
CA SER A 31 -7.45 -10.95 -3.53
C SER A 31 -6.64 -11.34 -4.77
N LYS A 32 -7.17 -11.16 -5.99
CA LYS A 32 -6.38 -11.32 -7.22
C LYS A 32 -5.42 -10.17 -7.46
N TYR A 33 -5.71 -8.97 -6.96
CA TYR A 33 -4.99 -7.72 -7.29
C TYR A 33 -4.40 -7.02 -6.07
N LEU A 34 -4.92 -7.31 -4.88
CA LEU A 34 -4.69 -6.58 -3.66
C LEU A 34 -4.30 -7.53 -2.52
N LEU A 35 -3.29 -7.13 -1.76
CA LEU A 35 -2.70 -7.88 -0.65
C LEU A 35 -2.87 -7.06 0.64
N PRO A 36 -3.84 -7.38 1.50
CA PRO A 36 -3.93 -6.77 2.82
C PRO A 36 -2.73 -7.17 3.67
N VAL A 37 -1.95 -6.18 4.14
CA VAL A 37 -0.71 -6.42 4.89
C VAL A 37 -0.84 -6.03 6.36
N ALA A 38 -1.70 -5.06 6.66
CA ALA A 38 -1.97 -4.66 8.04
C ALA A 38 -3.35 -4.02 8.21
N THR A 39 -3.86 -4.08 9.43
CA THR A 39 -5.08 -3.41 9.89
C THR A 39 -4.74 -2.58 11.12
N PHE A 40 -5.25 -1.36 11.19
CA PHE A 40 -4.96 -0.41 12.24
C PHE A 40 -6.23 0.24 12.80
N SER A 41 -6.28 0.43 14.11
CA SER A 41 -7.40 1.07 14.80
C SER A 41 -7.31 2.59 14.71
N LEU A 42 -8.30 3.22 14.07
CA LEU A 42 -8.35 4.67 13.88
C LEU A 42 -8.40 5.47 15.20
N SER A 43 -8.92 4.85 16.27
CA SER A 43 -8.94 5.44 17.61
C SER A 43 -7.56 5.77 18.17
N HIS A 44 -6.51 5.12 17.65
CA HIS A 44 -5.13 5.38 18.05
C HIS A 44 -4.57 6.67 17.43
N ILE A 45 -5.13 7.17 16.32
CA ILE A 45 -4.79 8.48 15.75
C ILE A 45 -5.59 9.58 16.43
N SER A 46 -6.88 9.35 16.64
CA SER A 46 -7.78 10.31 17.27
C SER A 46 -8.84 9.58 18.08
N PRO A 47 -9.05 9.93 19.36
CA PRO A 47 -10.08 9.29 20.19
C PRO A 47 -11.51 9.56 19.71
N LYS A 48 -11.69 10.49 18.76
CA LYS A 48 -12.98 10.76 18.12
C LYS A 48 -13.28 9.82 16.95
N TRP A 49 -12.28 9.09 16.47
CA TRP A 49 -12.44 8.18 15.35
C TRP A 49 -12.64 6.76 15.87
N SER A 50 -13.52 6.03 15.19
CA SER A 50 -13.85 4.65 15.52
C SER A 50 -13.65 3.76 14.29
N GLY A 51 -13.39 2.49 14.54
CA GLY A 51 -13.24 1.48 13.50
C GLY A 51 -11.81 1.33 13.02
N LYS A 52 -11.66 0.59 11.93
CA LYS A 52 -10.37 0.13 11.40
C LYS A 52 -10.09 0.68 10.01
N VAL A 53 -8.81 0.77 9.67
CA VAL A 53 -8.31 1.07 8.33
C VAL A 53 -7.20 0.07 7.98
N HIS A 54 -7.03 -0.23 6.70
CA HIS A 54 -6.13 -1.28 6.22
C HIS A 54 -5.03 -0.71 5.32
N PHE A 55 -3.82 -1.22 5.50
CA PHE A 55 -2.75 -1.12 4.52
C PHE A 55 -2.93 -2.26 3.53
N ILE A 56 -3.12 -1.91 2.26
CA ILE A 56 -3.42 -2.86 1.19
C ILE A 56 -2.45 -2.59 0.04
N LEU A 57 -1.54 -3.53 -0.22
CA LEU A 57 -0.60 -3.41 -1.32
C LEU A 57 -1.27 -3.85 -2.63
N PRO A 58 -1.17 -3.06 -3.71
CA PRO A 58 -1.44 -3.60 -5.04
C PRO A 58 -0.31 -4.55 -5.46
N ILE A 59 -0.66 -5.56 -6.25
CA ILE A 59 0.35 -6.43 -6.90
C ILE A 59 1.05 -5.67 -8.03
N GLU A 60 0.32 -4.82 -8.73
CA GLU A 60 0.84 -3.92 -9.79
C GLU A 60 1.36 -2.60 -9.19
N PRO A 61 2.24 -1.85 -9.91
CA PRO A 61 2.68 -2.05 -11.29
C PRO A 61 3.74 -3.13 -11.46
N VAL A 62 3.96 -3.52 -12.72
CA VAL A 62 5.19 -4.19 -13.14
C VAL A 62 6.25 -3.12 -13.39
N GLY A 63 7.46 -3.31 -12.84
CA GLY A 63 8.56 -2.36 -13.00
C GLY A 63 8.87 -2.04 -14.46
N GLY A 64 9.15 -0.77 -14.77
CA GLY A 64 9.52 -0.32 -16.12
C GLY A 64 8.35 -0.01 -17.06
N TYR A 65 7.09 -0.22 -16.65
CA TYR A 65 5.90 -0.01 -17.50
C TYR A 65 5.03 1.20 -17.09
N GLY A 66 5.52 2.01 -16.16
CA GLY A 66 4.83 3.19 -15.62
C GLY A 66 4.05 2.85 -14.35
N PHE A 67 3.15 3.76 -13.95
CA PHE A 67 2.38 3.58 -12.72
C PHE A 67 1.17 2.68 -12.92
N LEU A 68 0.74 2.06 -11.82
CA LEU A 68 -0.54 1.37 -11.73
C LEU A 68 -1.66 2.26 -12.29
N GLY A 69 -2.45 1.72 -13.20
CA GLY A 69 -3.62 2.41 -13.75
C GLY A 69 -3.33 3.40 -14.89
N THR A 70 -2.09 3.61 -15.30
CA THR A 70 -1.75 4.53 -16.42
C THR A 70 -2.52 4.23 -17.71
N ASN A 71 -2.75 2.95 -18.04
CA ASN A 71 -3.43 2.52 -19.26
C ASN A 71 -4.95 2.36 -19.11
N SER A 72 -5.49 2.40 -17.89
CA SER A 72 -6.87 2.06 -17.58
C SER A 72 -7.80 3.28 -17.42
N GLY A 73 -7.49 4.40 -18.10
CA GLY A 73 -8.19 5.70 -17.98
C GLY A 73 -9.73 5.67 -18.01
N ARG A 74 -10.31 4.69 -18.70
CA ARG A 74 -11.77 4.48 -18.76
C ARG A 74 -12.41 4.09 -17.43
N TYR A 75 -11.60 3.61 -16.49
CA TYR A 75 -12.00 3.19 -15.15
C TYR A 75 -11.39 4.12 -14.08
N HIS A 76 -10.91 5.30 -14.48
CA HIS A 76 -10.52 6.33 -13.53
C HIS A 76 -11.75 7.02 -12.96
N ASN A 77 -11.62 7.48 -11.73
CA ASN A 77 -12.56 8.39 -11.11
C ASN A 77 -11.78 9.37 -10.22
N TYR A 78 -12.46 10.12 -9.36
CA TYR A 78 -11.75 11.06 -8.50
C TYR A 78 -10.69 10.37 -7.63
N LEU A 79 -11.02 9.21 -7.04
CA LEU A 79 -10.22 8.49 -6.05
C LEU A 79 -9.27 7.44 -6.66
N CYS A 80 -9.49 7.04 -7.91
CA CYS A 80 -8.65 6.07 -8.62
C CYS A 80 -8.10 6.70 -9.90
N ARG A 81 -6.78 6.93 -9.93
CA ARG A 81 -6.01 7.56 -11.02
C ARG A 81 -4.64 6.88 -11.09
N PRO A 82 -3.76 7.18 -12.07
CA PRO A 82 -2.45 6.55 -12.11
C PRO A 82 -1.72 6.73 -10.78
N ASP A 83 -1.29 5.63 -10.16
CA ASP A 83 -0.62 5.57 -8.85
C ASP A 83 -1.47 5.88 -7.60
N TRP A 84 -2.78 6.07 -7.76
CA TRP A 84 -3.72 6.40 -6.68
C TRP A 84 -4.87 5.39 -6.61
N ILE A 85 -5.09 4.79 -5.44
CA ILE A 85 -6.15 3.80 -5.21
C ILE A 85 -7.01 4.22 -4.03
N GLY A 86 -8.30 4.42 -4.27
CA GLY A 86 -9.28 4.73 -3.23
C GLY A 86 -10.03 3.51 -2.74
N TYR A 87 -10.43 3.56 -1.47
CA TYR A 87 -11.27 2.55 -0.83
C TYR A 87 -12.39 3.21 -0.03
N LYS A 88 -13.63 2.73 -0.20
CA LYS A 88 -14.79 3.19 0.57
C LYS A 88 -15.07 2.22 1.70
N TYR A 89 -15.21 2.72 2.92
CA TYR A 89 -15.43 1.89 4.11
C TYR A 89 -16.91 1.78 4.47
N HIS A 90 -17.30 0.59 4.88
CA HIS A 90 -18.61 0.23 5.42
C HIS A 90 -18.39 -0.47 6.76
N GLY A 91 -18.31 0.33 7.84
CA GLY A 91 -17.81 -0.14 9.12
C GLY A 91 -16.30 -0.40 9.05
N ASP A 92 -15.87 -1.57 9.51
CA ASP A 92 -14.45 -1.97 9.54
C ASP A 92 -13.96 -2.62 8.25
N LYS A 93 -14.77 -2.68 7.20
CA LYS A 93 -14.41 -3.31 5.92
C LYS A 93 -14.51 -2.30 4.78
N CYS A 94 -13.71 -2.48 3.75
CA CYS A 94 -13.70 -1.61 2.58
C CYS A 94 -14.02 -2.33 1.28
N GLU A 95 -14.25 -1.54 0.24
CA GLU A 95 -14.29 -1.96 -1.15
C GLU A 95 -13.47 -0.99 -2.01
N LEU A 96 -12.95 -1.49 -3.14
CA LEU A 96 -12.30 -0.65 -4.13
C LEU A 96 -13.25 0.46 -4.62
N ALA A 97 -12.77 1.69 -4.67
CA ALA A 97 -13.58 2.83 -5.11
C ALA A 97 -13.82 2.89 -6.63
N SER A 98 -13.22 1.95 -7.39
CA SER A 98 -13.38 1.80 -8.83
C SER A 98 -13.58 0.34 -9.24
N ASP A 99 -13.68 0.10 -10.54
CA ASP A 99 -13.78 -1.21 -11.16
C ASP A 99 -12.41 -1.93 -11.18
N PHE A 100 -12.37 -3.25 -11.04
CA PHE A 100 -11.13 -4.04 -11.10
C PHE A 100 -10.37 -3.88 -12.41
N ARG A 101 -11.03 -3.49 -13.50
CA ARG A 101 -10.39 -3.15 -14.79
C ARG A 101 -9.53 -1.87 -14.71
N PHE A 102 -9.45 -1.24 -13.55
CA PHE A 102 -8.39 -0.30 -13.19
C PHE A 102 -6.99 -0.96 -13.19
N PHE A 103 -6.87 -2.20 -12.71
CA PHE A 103 -5.63 -2.97 -12.79
C PHE A 103 -5.37 -3.42 -14.23
N HIS A 104 -4.14 -3.27 -14.72
CA HIS A 104 -3.76 -3.54 -16.10
C HIS A 104 -3.98 -5.01 -16.48
N ARG A 105 -3.78 -5.96 -15.55
CA ARG A 105 -4.10 -7.37 -15.78
C ARG A 105 -5.56 -7.58 -16.18
N ALA A 106 -6.49 -7.02 -15.40
CA ALA A 106 -7.93 -7.09 -15.70
C ALA A 106 -8.30 -6.25 -16.94
N PHE A 107 -7.63 -5.12 -17.14
CA PHE A 107 -7.84 -4.25 -18.28
C PHE A 107 -7.54 -4.97 -19.61
N TYR A 108 -6.38 -5.61 -19.72
CA TYR A 108 -5.92 -6.25 -20.95
C TYR A 108 -6.75 -7.47 -21.35
N GLU A 109 -7.48 -8.10 -20.42
CA GLU A 109 -8.46 -9.16 -20.76
C GLU A 109 -9.62 -8.64 -21.63
N LYS A 110 -9.96 -7.35 -21.51
CA LYS A 110 -11.06 -6.72 -22.26
C LYS A 110 -10.58 -5.76 -23.34
N HIS A 111 -9.35 -5.27 -23.22
CA HIS A 111 -8.75 -4.27 -24.10
C HIS A 111 -7.35 -4.73 -24.48
N PRO A 112 -7.20 -5.58 -25.52
CA PRO A 112 -5.90 -6.13 -25.89
C PRO A 112 -4.84 -5.04 -26.09
N PRO A 113 -3.59 -5.27 -25.66
CA PRO A 113 -2.51 -4.29 -25.75
C PRO A 113 -2.26 -3.88 -27.20
N ASN A 114 -2.11 -2.58 -27.46
CA ASN A 114 -2.02 -2.04 -28.82
C ASN A 114 -0.67 -1.37 -29.15
N THR A 115 0.15 -1.06 -28.14
CA THR A 115 1.53 -0.60 -28.31
C THR A 115 2.51 -1.70 -27.91
N ASP A 116 3.77 -1.59 -28.35
CA ASP A 116 4.80 -2.57 -27.96
C ASP A 116 5.08 -2.53 -26.45
N LEU A 117 5.03 -1.34 -25.84
CA LEU A 117 5.13 -1.20 -24.39
C LEU A 117 4.04 -1.98 -23.65
N GLN A 118 2.78 -1.86 -24.10
CA GLN A 118 1.66 -2.59 -23.48
C GLN A 118 1.73 -4.10 -23.73
N LYS A 119 2.22 -4.53 -24.90
CA LYS A 119 2.40 -5.96 -25.20
C LYS A 119 3.46 -6.58 -24.30
N ASN A 120 4.56 -5.86 -24.07
CA ASN A 120 5.63 -6.28 -23.18
C ASN A 120 5.12 -6.37 -21.73
N GLU A 121 4.45 -5.33 -21.23
CA GLU A 121 3.81 -5.35 -19.91
C GLU A 121 2.85 -6.54 -19.76
N ALA A 122 1.94 -6.72 -20.73
CA ALA A 122 0.97 -7.80 -20.72
C ALA A 122 1.61 -9.20 -20.69
N SER A 123 2.79 -9.35 -21.29
CA SER A 123 3.55 -10.61 -21.28
C SER A 123 4.23 -10.90 -19.93
N GLU A 124 4.59 -9.86 -19.17
CA GLU A 124 5.26 -9.98 -17.88
C GLU A 124 4.28 -10.11 -16.70
N LEU A 125 3.08 -9.51 -16.81
CA LEU A 125 2.07 -9.53 -15.75
C LEU A 125 1.81 -10.92 -15.13
N PRO A 126 1.66 -12.03 -15.89
CA PRO A 126 1.45 -13.34 -15.26
C PRO A 126 2.62 -13.80 -14.37
N GLY A 127 3.86 -13.55 -14.81
CA GLY A 127 5.07 -13.89 -14.07
C GLY A 127 5.21 -13.03 -12.82
N HIS A 128 5.02 -11.72 -12.97
CA HIS A 128 5.02 -10.74 -11.87
C HIS A 128 4.01 -11.13 -10.79
N TYR A 129 2.74 -11.35 -11.15
CA TYR A 129 1.71 -11.74 -10.19
C TYR A 129 2.06 -13.04 -9.46
N LYS A 130 2.56 -14.05 -10.18
CA LYS A 130 2.96 -15.30 -9.55
C LYS A 130 4.07 -15.05 -8.52
N GLN A 131 5.12 -14.33 -8.93
CA GLN A 131 6.28 -14.08 -8.08
C GLN A 131 5.91 -13.24 -6.84
N THR A 132 5.14 -12.17 -7.01
CA THR A 132 4.64 -11.34 -5.91
C THR A 132 3.81 -12.15 -4.92
N LEU A 133 2.89 -13.00 -5.41
CA LEU A 133 2.05 -13.85 -4.57
C LEU A 133 2.87 -14.91 -3.82
N ASP A 134 3.82 -15.57 -4.48
CA ASP A 134 4.71 -16.54 -3.84
C ASP A 134 5.53 -15.88 -2.73
N ARG A 135 6.15 -14.72 -3.02
CA ARG A 135 6.95 -13.95 -2.05
C ARG A 135 6.14 -13.49 -0.86
N PHE A 136 4.92 -13.01 -1.10
CA PHE A 136 3.99 -12.63 -0.04
C PHE A 136 3.61 -13.82 0.84
N ALA A 137 3.32 -14.97 0.23
CA ALA A 137 2.96 -16.18 0.96
C ALA A 137 4.09 -16.69 1.87
N ILE A 138 5.34 -16.68 1.38
CA ILE A 138 6.51 -17.11 2.17
C ILE A 138 6.72 -16.18 3.37
N ARG A 139 6.59 -14.85 3.20
CA ARG A 139 6.74 -13.87 4.29
C ARG A 139 5.61 -13.98 5.32
N LYS A 140 4.39 -14.24 4.86
CA LYS A 140 3.26 -14.54 5.74
C LYS A 140 3.49 -15.82 6.54
N GLN A 141 3.96 -16.90 5.89
CA GLN A 141 4.26 -18.16 6.55
C GLN A 141 5.36 -17.98 7.62
N HIS A 142 6.46 -17.31 7.28
CA HIS A 142 7.51 -16.99 8.23
C HIS A 142 6.97 -16.21 9.44
N PHE A 143 6.10 -15.22 9.20
CA PHE A 143 5.45 -14.49 10.30
C PHE A 143 4.57 -15.39 11.17
N GLU A 144 3.80 -16.31 10.59
CA GLU A 144 2.97 -17.26 11.34
C GLU A 144 3.83 -18.20 12.21
N GLU A 145 5.02 -18.57 11.74
CA GLU A 145 5.96 -19.47 12.44
C GLU A 145 6.77 -18.75 13.52
N HIS A 146 7.20 -17.51 13.28
CA HIS A 146 8.18 -16.80 14.12
C HIS A 146 7.64 -15.55 14.83
N GLY A 147 6.50 -15.01 14.41
CA GLY A 147 5.85 -13.84 15.03
C GLY A 147 6.43 -12.48 14.64
N TRP A 148 7.35 -12.43 13.67
CA TRP A 148 7.94 -11.19 13.15
C TRP A 148 8.14 -11.26 11.62
N LEU A 149 8.25 -10.09 10.97
CA LEU A 149 8.40 -9.98 9.53
C LEU A 149 9.87 -10.07 9.13
N CYS A 150 10.22 -11.05 8.30
CA CYS A 150 11.51 -11.12 7.63
C CYS A 150 11.32 -10.68 6.17
N SER A 151 12.12 -9.72 5.70
CA SER A 151 12.06 -9.28 4.30
C SER A 151 12.70 -10.30 3.35
N ASP A 152 13.61 -11.16 3.84
CA ASP A 152 14.20 -12.26 3.06
C ASP A 152 14.22 -13.60 3.82
N PRO A 153 13.05 -14.25 3.98
CA PRO A 153 12.93 -15.47 4.77
C PRO A 153 13.57 -16.71 4.10
N LEU A 154 14.01 -16.64 2.84
CA LEU A 154 14.64 -17.77 2.16
C LEU A 154 16.15 -17.86 2.43
N ASP A 155 16.78 -16.72 2.68
CA ASP A 155 18.21 -16.63 3.02
C ASP A 155 18.46 -16.64 4.53
N TRP A 156 17.40 -16.60 5.34
CA TRP A 156 17.47 -16.73 6.79
C TRP A 156 17.61 -18.21 7.21
N ASP A 157 18.75 -18.57 7.84
CA ASP A 157 18.98 -19.88 8.43
C ASP A 157 18.96 -19.79 9.98
N PRO A 158 17.92 -20.32 10.66
CA PRO A 158 17.84 -20.31 12.12
C PRO A 158 18.87 -21.22 12.81
N LEU A 159 19.59 -22.06 12.05
CA LEU A 159 20.56 -23.03 12.55
C LEU A 159 22.01 -22.66 12.23
N ASP A 160 22.25 -21.51 11.62
CA ASP A 160 23.60 -21.01 11.35
C ASP A 160 24.25 -20.48 12.64
N ASP A 161 24.78 -21.42 13.43
CA ASP A 161 25.52 -21.19 14.68
C ASP A 161 26.91 -20.53 14.44
N ASP A 162 27.34 -20.41 13.18
CA ASP A 162 28.56 -19.71 12.76
C ASP A 162 28.29 -18.25 12.32
N SER A 163 27.03 -17.84 12.21
CA SER A 163 26.68 -16.44 11.95
C SER A 163 26.75 -15.62 13.26
N ASP A 164 27.59 -14.57 13.26
CA ASP A 164 27.55 -13.53 14.30
C ASP A 164 26.27 -12.65 14.18
N ASP A 165 25.36 -12.97 13.25
CA ASP A 165 24.19 -12.18 12.90
C ASP A 165 23.11 -12.32 13.99
N ASP A 166 22.81 -11.21 14.67
CA ASP A 166 21.69 -11.14 15.61
C ASP A 166 20.37 -11.34 14.82
N PRO A 167 19.48 -12.28 15.19
CA PRO A 167 18.17 -12.43 14.58
C PRO A 167 17.34 -11.14 14.50
N GLU A 168 17.64 -10.14 15.34
CA GLU A 168 17.05 -8.79 15.26
C GLU A 168 17.42 -8.06 13.96
N GLU A 169 18.58 -8.33 13.35
CA GLU A 169 19.02 -7.70 12.10
C GLU A 169 18.18 -8.13 10.89
N TRP A 170 17.55 -9.31 10.97
CA TRP A 170 16.65 -9.82 9.94
C TRP A 170 15.23 -9.25 10.07
N ARG A 171 14.91 -8.60 11.20
CA ARG A 171 13.57 -8.06 11.45
C ARG A 171 13.30 -6.82 10.62
N SER A 172 12.24 -6.89 9.86
CA SER A 172 11.71 -5.78 9.08
C SER A 172 10.48 -5.17 9.77
N PRO A 173 10.30 -3.84 9.71
CA PRO A 173 9.10 -3.21 10.24
C PRO A 173 7.88 -3.54 9.37
N PHE A 174 6.72 -3.74 10.01
CA PHE A 174 5.43 -3.84 9.33
C PHE A 174 4.93 -2.50 8.80
N VAL A 175 5.26 -1.42 9.50
CA VAL A 175 4.94 -0.03 9.18
C VAL A 175 6.14 0.81 9.58
N SER A 176 6.55 1.75 8.74
CA SER A 176 7.74 2.59 8.94
C SER A 176 7.40 3.93 9.59
N ASP A 177 6.20 4.47 9.35
CA ASP A 177 5.82 5.81 9.83
C ASP A 177 4.37 5.93 10.33
N LEU A 178 3.97 5.10 11.29
CA LEU A 178 2.59 5.10 11.79
C LEU A 178 2.27 6.38 12.60
N GLY A 179 1.23 7.11 12.18
CA GLY A 179 0.75 8.35 12.80
C GLY A 179 1.70 9.54 12.64
N GLY A 180 2.69 9.43 11.75
CA GLY A 180 3.68 10.47 11.47
C GLY A 180 3.14 11.61 10.62
N THR A 181 4.02 12.18 9.79
CA THR A 181 3.70 13.28 8.87
C THR A 181 4.14 12.88 7.47
N SER A 182 3.23 12.97 6.51
CA SER A 182 3.56 12.79 5.10
C SER A 182 4.57 13.83 4.61
N PHE A 183 5.22 13.56 3.48
CA PHE A 183 6.35 14.34 2.97
C PHE A 183 6.20 14.63 1.47
N ASP A 184 6.90 15.62 0.92
CA ASP A 184 6.92 15.84 -0.54
C ASP A 184 7.93 14.90 -1.23
N SER A 185 7.47 14.19 -2.27
CA SER A 185 8.30 13.30 -3.10
C SER A 185 7.59 13.01 -4.43
N ASN A 186 8.02 12.01 -5.20
CA ASN A 186 7.45 11.72 -6.51
C ASN A 186 5.97 11.30 -6.46
N TRP A 187 5.51 10.66 -5.38
CA TRP A 187 4.10 10.32 -5.19
C TRP A 187 3.18 11.54 -5.26
N SER A 188 3.63 12.71 -4.78
CA SER A 188 2.80 13.92 -4.73
C SER A 188 2.53 14.55 -6.09
N ASN A 189 3.25 14.07 -7.11
CA ASN A 189 3.19 14.55 -8.48
C ASN A 189 2.61 13.50 -9.44
N SER A 190 2.31 12.28 -8.96
CA SER A 190 1.75 11.21 -9.76
C SER A 190 0.26 11.40 -10.02
N GLY A 191 -0.21 10.95 -11.20
CA GLY A 191 -1.64 10.90 -11.55
C GLY A 191 -2.39 12.23 -11.60
N SER A 192 -1.71 13.38 -11.49
CA SER A 192 -2.34 14.72 -11.35
C SER A 192 -3.40 14.75 -10.23
N PHE A 193 -3.14 14.06 -9.12
CA PHE A 193 -4.04 14.06 -7.97
C PHE A 193 -3.95 15.40 -7.23
N PRO A 194 -5.07 16.04 -6.83
CA PRO A 194 -5.03 17.30 -6.09
C PRO A 194 -4.39 17.12 -4.72
N VAL A 195 -3.41 17.96 -4.39
CA VAL A 195 -2.71 17.94 -3.10
C VAL A 195 -2.56 19.35 -2.55
N SER A 196 -2.66 19.47 -1.22
CA SER A 196 -2.23 20.64 -0.45
C SER A 196 -0.76 20.48 -0.06
N ARG A 197 0.02 21.56 -0.17
CA ARG A 197 1.42 21.61 0.30
C ARG A 197 1.55 22.61 1.44
N TYR A 198 2.20 22.19 2.51
CA TYR A 198 2.39 22.96 3.73
C TYR A 198 3.89 23.07 4.04
N PRO A 199 4.46 24.28 4.08
CA PRO A 199 5.84 24.48 4.54
C PRO A 199 5.85 24.44 6.07
N ASP A 200 6.80 23.73 6.70
CA ASP A 200 6.95 23.76 8.17
C ASP A 200 7.72 25.01 8.64
N LYS A 201 8.49 25.64 7.75
CA LYS A 201 9.23 26.88 8.01
C LYS A 201 8.75 28.01 7.12
N LEU A 202 8.48 29.17 7.73
CA LEU A 202 8.09 30.39 7.03
C LEU A 202 9.17 30.92 6.04
N ASP A 203 10.41 30.41 6.12
CA ASP A 203 11.58 30.91 5.38
C ASP A 203 12.36 29.81 4.62
N GLY A 204 11.76 28.65 4.29
CA GLY A 204 12.40 27.57 3.53
C GLY A 204 11.68 27.25 2.22
N ASP A 205 12.43 26.85 1.18
CA ASP A 205 11.90 26.41 -0.13
C ASP A 205 11.42 24.94 -0.14
N ASP A 206 11.53 24.22 0.99
CA ASP A 206 11.18 22.80 1.10
C ASP A 206 9.75 22.61 1.64
N TRP A 207 8.95 21.79 0.93
CA TRP A 207 7.61 21.41 1.36
C TRP A 207 7.70 20.19 2.28
N ASP A 208 7.55 20.40 3.58
CA ASP A 208 7.73 19.33 4.57
C ASP A 208 6.49 18.44 4.72
N ARG A 209 5.29 18.94 4.38
CA ARG A 209 4.03 18.17 4.47
C ARG A 209 3.14 18.34 3.25
N VAL A 210 2.83 17.22 2.61
CA VAL A 210 1.88 17.16 1.48
C VAL A 210 0.70 16.26 1.83
N LEU A 211 -0.52 16.71 1.57
CA LEU A 211 -1.74 15.91 1.81
C LEU A 211 -2.60 15.87 0.54
N PRO A 212 -3.08 14.70 0.10
CA PRO A 212 -4.06 14.64 -0.97
C PRO A 212 -5.38 15.27 -0.52
N ASN A 213 -6.13 15.83 -1.47
CA ASN A 213 -7.42 16.43 -1.20
C ASN A 213 -8.58 15.49 -1.52
N THR A 214 -9.61 15.52 -0.70
CA THR A 214 -10.92 14.98 -1.00
C THR A 214 -11.58 15.76 -2.15
N GLU A 215 -12.61 15.18 -2.78
CA GLU A 215 -13.30 15.83 -3.92
C GLU A 215 -13.93 17.20 -3.57
N ASP A 216 -14.25 17.40 -2.29
CA ASP A 216 -14.75 18.66 -1.73
C ASP A 216 -13.64 19.60 -1.23
N GLY A 217 -12.37 19.28 -1.49
CA GLY A 217 -11.22 20.16 -1.23
C GLY A 217 -10.71 20.16 0.21
N ARG A 218 -11.14 19.23 1.07
CA ARG A 218 -10.55 19.02 2.40
C ARG A 218 -9.30 18.16 2.25
N ASP A 219 -8.39 18.20 3.22
CA ASP A 219 -7.26 17.28 3.24
C ASP A 219 -7.68 15.91 3.80
N PHE A 220 -7.13 14.85 3.22
CA PHE A 220 -7.05 13.59 3.93
C PHE A 220 -6.05 13.70 5.09
N THR A 221 -6.19 12.83 6.09
CA THR A 221 -5.19 12.68 7.16
C THR A 221 -4.24 11.54 6.84
N PHE A 222 -2.94 11.77 6.97
CA PHE A 222 -1.94 10.71 6.87
C PHE A 222 -2.07 9.70 8.03
N ILE A 223 -2.07 8.41 7.71
CA ILE A 223 -2.14 7.32 8.67
C ILE A 223 -0.78 6.68 8.86
N GLY A 224 -0.05 6.43 7.79
CA GLY A 224 1.30 5.89 7.85
C GLY A 224 1.81 5.36 6.53
N ALA A 225 3.00 4.76 6.57
CA ALA A 225 3.72 4.23 5.43
C ALA A 225 4.18 2.78 5.68
N VAL A 226 4.15 1.95 4.63
CA VAL A 226 4.70 0.58 4.66
C VAL A 226 5.63 0.36 3.47
N ASP A 227 6.80 -0.20 3.72
CA ASP A 227 7.76 -0.49 2.65
C ASP A 227 7.37 -1.80 1.96
N MET A 228 7.10 -1.73 0.65
CA MET A 228 6.57 -2.86 -0.10
C MET A 228 7.56 -4.02 -0.14
N TRP A 229 8.87 -3.71 -0.21
CA TRP A 229 9.94 -4.71 -0.16
C TRP A 229 9.77 -5.71 0.98
N ASN A 230 9.37 -5.24 2.17
CA ASN A 230 9.25 -6.10 3.35
C ASN A 230 8.17 -7.19 3.18
N PHE A 231 7.20 -6.99 2.30
CA PHE A 231 6.08 -7.90 2.07
C PHE A 231 6.15 -8.67 0.76
N ILE A 232 6.77 -8.08 -0.28
CA ILE A 232 6.77 -8.66 -1.63
C ILE A 232 8.15 -8.76 -2.27
N GLY A 233 9.20 -8.27 -1.61
CA GLY A 233 10.62 -8.52 -1.94
C GLY A 233 11.12 -8.05 -3.29
N ASP A 234 10.37 -7.22 -4.02
CA ASP A 234 10.73 -6.76 -5.39
C ASP A 234 9.98 -5.50 -5.75
N SER A 235 10.11 -4.54 -4.85
CA SER A 235 9.61 -3.18 -5.03
C SER A 235 10.41 -2.25 -4.15
N ASN A 236 10.92 -1.17 -4.73
CA ASN A 236 11.48 -0.05 -3.99
C ASN A 236 10.39 1.00 -3.65
N GLY A 237 9.12 0.58 -3.70
CA GLY A 237 7.98 1.43 -3.37
C GLY A 237 7.66 1.42 -1.88
N THR A 238 7.24 2.57 -1.38
CA THR A 238 6.64 2.73 -0.05
C THR A 238 5.18 3.11 -0.22
N LEU A 239 4.26 2.26 0.24
CA LEU A 239 2.83 2.56 0.19
C LEU A 239 2.44 3.51 1.32
N LEU A 240 1.90 4.66 0.94
CA LEU A 240 1.37 5.68 1.85
C LEU A 240 -0.13 5.51 1.99
N LEU A 241 -0.63 5.57 3.23
CA LEU A 241 -2.06 5.47 3.54
C LEU A 241 -2.57 6.79 4.14
N PHE A 242 -3.68 7.27 3.57
CA PHE A 242 -4.41 8.44 4.02
C PHE A 242 -5.88 8.09 4.29
N PHE A 243 -6.55 8.85 5.16
CA PHE A 243 -7.94 8.61 5.56
C PHE A 243 -8.74 9.91 5.73
N ASP A 244 -9.96 9.91 5.20
CA ASP A 244 -10.98 10.94 5.43
C ASP A 244 -12.01 10.40 6.43
N PRO A 245 -12.02 10.90 7.69
CA PRO A 245 -12.94 10.43 8.72
C PRO A 245 -14.39 10.84 8.49
N ASP A 246 -14.65 11.89 7.70
CA ASP A 246 -16.03 12.38 7.49
C ASP A 246 -16.77 11.52 6.47
N LYS A 247 -16.06 11.08 5.42
CA LYS A 247 -16.62 10.24 4.34
C LYS A 247 -16.26 8.76 4.49
N HIS A 248 -15.43 8.40 5.46
CA HIS A 248 -14.91 7.04 5.65
C HIS A 248 -14.26 6.50 4.37
N ILE A 249 -13.31 7.26 3.82
CA ILE A 249 -12.57 6.91 2.60
C ILE A 249 -11.10 6.78 2.96
N ALA A 250 -10.47 5.68 2.57
CA ALA A 250 -9.03 5.59 2.54
C ALA A 250 -8.51 5.85 1.14
N LEU A 251 -7.31 6.39 1.05
CA LEU A 251 -6.61 6.64 -0.19
C LEU A 251 -5.16 6.18 -0.02
N THR A 252 -4.69 5.37 -0.96
CA THR A 252 -3.29 4.93 -0.99
C THR A 252 -2.61 5.38 -2.26
N THR A 253 -1.31 5.63 -2.14
CA THR A 253 -0.39 5.87 -3.26
C THR A 253 0.96 5.24 -2.93
N ILE A 254 1.89 5.23 -3.88
CA ILE A 254 3.20 4.63 -3.72
C ILE A 254 4.25 5.71 -3.99
N ASP A 255 5.16 5.90 -3.05
CA ASP A 255 6.39 6.65 -3.28
C ASP A 255 7.46 5.71 -3.81
N TRP A 256 8.03 6.03 -4.96
CA TRP A 256 8.98 5.15 -5.66
C TRP A 256 10.43 5.61 -5.43
N SER A 257 11.35 4.69 -5.15
CA SER A 257 12.80 4.98 -5.07
C SER A 257 13.60 4.40 -6.23
#